data_AF-A0A6N8GI95-F1
#
_entry.id   AF-A0A6N8GI95-F1
#
_cell.length_a   1.000
_cell.length_b   1.000
_cell.length_c   1.000
_cell.angle_alpha   90.00
_cell.angle_beta   90.00
_cell.angle_gamma   90.00
#
_symmetry.space_group_name_H-M   'P 1'
#
loop_
_entity.id
_entity.type
_entity.pdbx_description
1 polymer ?
#
loop_
_entity_poly.entity_id
_entity_poly.type
_entity_poly.pdbx_seq_one_letter_code
_entity_poly.pdbx_strand_id
1 'polypeptide(L)'
;MGFRRRSRPPVGVPSEEARGGAIASRLNRLRAAVMGANDGIVSTAGMVVGVAGAAVGSGALLVSGVAAVIAGALSMAVGEYVSVASQRDAQEAEPAHEQQQLDTDPAHEIDHLTGLFAAQGIEASLARQVAERLMAESPLAAHARYELGIDPGQLTNPWHAVWVSTAAFVLGHQL
;
A
#
# COMPACT_ATOMS: atom_id res chain seq x y z
N MET A 1 -52.03 4.69 -5.04
CA MET A 1 -51.10 4.32 -6.15
C MET A 1 -49.88 5.23 -6.04
N GLY A 2 -48.87 4.83 -5.25
CA GLY A 2 -47.72 5.68 -4.91
C GLY A 2 -46.49 5.31 -5.73
N PHE A 3 -46.03 6.24 -6.58
CA PHE A 3 -44.88 6.06 -7.46
C PHE A 3 -43.58 6.10 -6.62
N ARG A 4 -42.95 4.94 -6.39
CA ARG A 4 -41.59 4.88 -5.84
C ARG A 4 -40.64 5.42 -6.90
N ARG A 5 -40.11 6.63 -6.69
CA ARG A 5 -38.94 7.13 -7.43
C ARG A 5 -37.76 6.21 -7.10
N ARG A 6 -37.38 5.34 -8.03
CA ARG A 6 -36.08 4.66 -8.01
C ARG A 6 -35.00 5.72 -8.25
N SER A 7 -34.25 6.06 -7.21
CA SER A 7 -33.00 6.80 -7.34
C SER A 7 -32.07 6.00 -8.24
N ARG A 8 -31.69 6.56 -9.39
CA ARG A 8 -30.65 6.00 -10.25
C ARG A 8 -29.31 6.14 -9.52
N PRO A 9 -28.44 5.11 -9.48
CA PRO A 9 -27.07 5.32 -9.03
C PRO A 9 -26.38 6.29 -10.00
N PRO A 10 -25.53 7.22 -9.51
CA PRO A 10 -24.72 8.05 -10.38
C PRO A 10 -23.78 7.16 -11.21
N VAL A 11 -23.70 7.43 -12.52
CA VAL A 11 -22.73 6.79 -13.42
C VAL A 11 -21.35 7.28 -13.00
N GLY A 12 -20.62 6.44 -12.27
CA GLY A 12 -19.29 6.76 -11.76
C GLY A 12 -18.27 6.84 -12.90
N VAL A 13 -17.85 8.07 -13.21
CA VAL A 13 -16.52 8.28 -13.79
C VAL A 13 -15.53 7.85 -12.70
N PRO A 14 -14.55 6.97 -12.96
CA PRO A 14 -13.58 6.60 -11.94
C PRO A 14 -12.94 7.89 -11.40
N SER A 15 -13.07 8.15 -10.09
CA SER A 15 -12.48 9.33 -9.47
C SER A 15 -10.97 9.32 -9.70
N GLU A 16 -10.35 10.48 -9.89
CA GLU A 16 -8.90 10.59 -10.08
C GLU A 16 -8.12 9.94 -8.92
N GLU A 17 -8.71 9.88 -7.72
CA GLU A 17 -8.17 9.14 -6.58
C GLU A 17 -8.11 7.62 -6.80
N ALA A 18 -9.11 7.01 -7.44
CA ALA A 18 -9.07 5.60 -7.82
C ALA A 18 -7.94 5.34 -8.83
N ARG A 19 -7.59 6.32 -9.67
CA ARG A 19 -6.41 6.26 -10.55
C ARG A 19 -5.11 6.45 -9.76
N GLY A 20 -5.08 7.36 -8.78
CA GLY A 20 -3.94 7.60 -7.90
C GLY A 20 -3.56 6.36 -7.08
N GLY A 21 -4.52 5.73 -6.39
CA GLY A 21 -4.30 4.48 -5.66
C GLY A 21 -3.88 3.32 -6.57
N ALA A 22 -4.45 3.26 -7.78
CA ALA A 22 -4.02 2.27 -8.77
C ALA A 22 -2.56 2.47 -9.23
N ILE A 23 -2.09 3.72 -9.37
CA ILE A 23 -0.69 4.03 -9.71
C ILE A 23 0.23 3.70 -8.53
N ALA A 24 -0.12 4.12 -7.31
CA ALA A 24 0.68 3.84 -6.11
C ALA A 24 0.85 2.33 -5.89
N SER A 25 -0.23 1.54 -6.04
CA SER A 25 -0.14 0.07 -5.94
C SER A 25 0.73 -0.55 -7.03
N ARG A 26 0.70 -0.02 -8.26
CA ARG A 26 1.57 -0.46 -9.38
C ARG A 26 3.03 -0.15 -9.08
N LEU A 27 3.32 1.04 -8.58
CA LEU A 27 4.66 1.47 -8.22
C LEU A 27 5.22 0.63 -7.06
N ASN A 28 4.41 0.30 -6.05
CA ASN A 28 4.85 -0.57 -4.96
C ASN A 28 5.17 -2.00 -5.46
N ARG A 29 4.37 -2.55 -6.39
CA ARG A 29 4.68 -3.83 -7.04
C ARG A 29 5.98 -3.78 -7.86
N LEU A 30 6.18 -2.70 -8.60
CA LEU A 30 7.40 -2.50 -9.38
C LEU A 30 8.63 -2.41 -8.46
N ARG A 31 8.54 -1.64 -7.37
CA ARG A 31 9.59 -1.55 -6.34
C ARG A 31 9.94 -2.93 -5.80
N ALA A 32 8.93 -3.68 -5.36
CA ALA A 32 9.11 -5.01 -4.79
C ALA A 32 9.76 -5.97 -5.81
N ALA A 33 9.36 -5.91 -7.08
CA ALA A 33 9.95 -6.71 -8.15
C ALA A 33 11.42 -6.33 -8.42
N VAL A 34 11.74 -5.04 -8.53
CA VAL A 34 13.10 -4.56 -8.80
C VAL A 34 14.04 -4.91 -7.66
N MET A 35 13.61 -4.69 -6.40
CA MET A 35 14.42 -5.05 -5.23
C MET A 35 14.62 -6.56 -5.16
N GLY A 36 13.60 -7.36 -5.46
CA GLY A 36 13.73 -8.82 -5.48
C GLY A 36 14.70 -9.32 -6.52
N ALA A 37 14.58 -8.83 -7.76
CA ALA A 37 15.52 -9.19 -8.81
C ALA A 37 16.96 -8.81 -8.45
N ASN A 38 17.16 -7.60 -7.91
CA ASN A 38 18.49 -7.13 -7.50
C ASN A 38 19.07 -7.99 -6.38
N ASP A 39 18.29 -8.29 -5.35
CA ASP A 39 18.73 -9.14 -4.24
C ASP A 39 19.04 -10.55 -4.72
N GLY A 40 18.25 -11.09 -5.65
CA GLY A 40 18.50 -12.39 -6.28
C GLY A 40 19.85 -12.45 -7.00
N ILE A 41 20.13 -11.47 -7.86
CA ILE A 41 21.39 -11.39 -8.62
C ILE A 41 22.58 -11.22 -7.68
N VAL A 42 22.53 -10.22 -6.80
CA VAL A 42 23.66 -9.85 -5.93
C VAL A 42 23.98 -10.95 -4.93
N SER A 43 22.95 -11.53 -4.28
CA SER A 43 23.16 -12.61 -3.30
C SER A 43 23.73 -13.87 -3.95
N THR A 44 23.26 -14.20 -5.16
CA THR A 44 23.73 -15.37 -5.91
C THR A 44 25.17 -15.20 -6.36
N ALA A 45 25.49 -14.08 -7.00
CA ALA A 45 26.84 -13.79 -7.46
C ALA A 45 27.83 -13.78 -6.29
N GLY A 46 27.47 -13.12 -5.18
CA GLY A 46 28.28 -13.09 -3.97
C GLY A 46 28.50 -14.48 -3.36
N MET A 47 27.46 -15.31 -3.31
CA MET A 47 27.54 -16.67 -2.80
C MET A 47 28.40 -17.57 -3.69
N VAL A 48 28.21 -17.54 -5.02
CA VAL A 48 29.04 -18.31 -5.95
C VAL A 48 30.51 -17.91 -5.83
N VAL A 49 30.83 -16.62 -5.81
CA VAL A 49 32.20 -16.12 -5.64
C VAL A 49 32.78 -16.56 -4.29
N GLY A 50 32.03 -16.43 -3.19
CA GLY A 50 32.49 -16.81 -1.85
C GLY A 50 32.74 -18.31 -1.69
N VAL A 51 31.80 -19.14 -2.15
CA VAL A 51 31.89 -20.60 -2.06
C VAL A 51 32.96 -21.14 -3.03
N ALA A 52 33.04 -20.64 -4.27
CA ALA A 52 34.09 -21.05 -5.21
C ALA A 52 35.49 -20.65 -4.71
N GLY A 53 35.64 -19.49 -4.06
CA GLY A 53 36.88 -19.05 -3.44
C GLY A 53 37.37 -19.97 -2.31
N ALA A 54 36.48 -20.75 -1.69
CA ALA A 54 36.81 -21.74 -0.68
C ALA A 54 37.22 -23.12 -1.25
N ALA A 55 37.38 -23.24 -2.57
CA ALA A 55 37.84 -24.46 -3.26
C ALA A 55 37.01 -25.73 -2.96
N VAL A 56 35.70 -25.58 -2.74
CA VAL A 56 34.77 -26.70 -2.50
C VAL A 56 34.42 -27.44 -3.78
N GLY A 57 34.15 -28.74 -3.65
CA GLY A 57 33.72 -29.57 -4.77
C GLY A 57 32.38 -29.14 -5.37
N SER A 58 32.17 -29.42 -6.66
CA SER A 58 31.01 -28.95 -7.45
C SER A 58 29.66 -29.37 -6.87
N GLY A 59 29.57 -30.53 -6.21
CA GLY A 59 28.35 -30.96 -5.52
C GLY A 59 27.99 -30.10 -4.31
N ALA A 60 28.98 -29.70 -3.52
CA ALA A 60 28.78 -28.82 -2.38
C ALA A 60 28.39 -27.40 -2.83
N LEU A 61 28.98 -26.92 -3.94
CA LEU A 61 28.62 -25.65 -4.57
C LEU A 61 27.14 -25.65 -5.00
N LEU A 62 26.66 -26.69 -5.69
CA LEU A 62 25.26 -26.80 -6.12
C LEU A 62 24.28 -26.82 -4.95
N VAL A 63 24.55 -27.62 -3.92
CA VAL A 63 23.68 -27.69 -2.73
C VAL A 63 23.63 -26.34 -2.02
N SER A 64 24.78 -25.66 -1.88
CA SER A 64 24.83 -24.32 -1.28
C SER A 64 24.06 -23.28 -2.11
N GLY A 65 24.14 -23.37 -3.44
CA GLY A 65 23.38 -22.56 -4.39
C GLY A 65 21.88 -22.64 -4.15
N VAL A 66 21.34 -23.85 -4.20
CA VAL A 66 19.91 -24.11 -4.00
C VAL A 66 19.47 -23.69 -2.60
N ALA A 67 20.26 -23.99 -1.58
CA ALA A 67 19.95 -23.61 -0.20
C ALA A 67 19.86 -22.09 -0.04
N ALA A 68 20.77 -21.31 -0.62
CA ALA A 68 20.74 -19.86 -0.49
C ALA A 68 19.60 -19.22 -1.29
N VAL A 69 19.18 -19.79 -2.43
CA VAL A 69 17.98 -19.32 -3.14
C VAL A 69 16.75 -19.50 -2.28
N ILE A 70 16.58 -20.68 -1.70
CA ILE A 70 15.42 -20.96 -0.83
C ILE A 70 15.44 -20.02 0.38
N ALA A 71 16.60 -19.87 1.04
CA ALA A 71 16.74 -18.98 2.19
C ALA A 71 16.45 -17.51 1.83
N GLY A 72 16.99 -17.02 0.71
CA GLY A 72 16.77 -15.66 0.23
C GLY A 72 15.32 -15.40 -0.17
N ALA A 73 14.70 -16.31 -0.92
CA ALA A 73 13.31 -16.23 -1.31
C ALA A 73 12.37 -16.20 -0.10
N LEU A 74 12.61 -17.06 0.90
CA LEU A 74 11.83 -17.09 2.15
C LEU A 74 12.02 -15.80 2.96
N SER A 75 13.26 -15.31 3.10
CA SER A 75 13.54 -14.05 3.79
C SER A 75 12.80 -12.88 3.13
N MET A 76 12.79 -12.83 1.79
CA MET A 76 12.10 -11.78 1.04
C MET A 76 10.58 -11.88 1.17
N ALA A 77 10.03 -13.08 1.08
CA ALA A 77 8.60 -13.33 1.28
C ALA A 77 8.14 -12.86 2.66
N VAL A 78 8.87 -13.25 3.72
CA VAL A 78 8.54 -12.84 5.09
C VAL A 78 8.71 -11.34 5.28
N GLY A 79 9.80 -10.76 4.77
CA GLY A 79 10.07 -9.31 4.89
C GLY A 79 9.00 -8.45 4.21
N GLU A 80 8.61 -8.79 2.99
CA GLU A 80 7.57 -8.06 2.25
C GLU A 80 6.18 -8.30 2.87
N TYR A 81 5.89 -9.52 3.34
CA TYR A 81 4.64 -9.79 4.07
C TYR A 81 4.51 -8.92 5.31
N VAL A 82 5.52 -8.92 6.17
CA VAL A 82 5.53 -8.13 7.41
C VAL A 82 5.41 -6.64 7.08
N SER A 83 6.16 -6.15 6.10
CA SER A 83 6.11 -4.74 5.69
C SER A 83 4.70 -4.30 5.25
N VAL A 84 4.03 -5.09 4.40
CA VAL A 84 2.71 -4.77 3.89
C VAL A 84 1.61 -5.03 4.92
N ALA A 85 1.76 -6.06 5.76
CA ALA A 85 0.85 -6.34 6.86
C ALA A 85 0.88 -5.20 7.88
N SER A 86 2.06 -4.70 8.28
CA SER A 86 2.15 -3.56 9.19
C SER A 86 1.52 -2.28 8.62
N GLN A 87 1.65 -2.04 7.30
CA GLN A 87 0.94 -0.93 6.65
C GLN A 87 -0.57 -1.11 6.70
N ARG A 88 -1.06 -2.33 6.46
CA ARG A 88 -2.48 -2.66 6.56
C ARG A 88 -2.99 -2.50 7.98
N ASP A 89 -2.25 -2.98 8.98
CA ASP A 89 -2.63 -2.86 10.39
C ASP A 89 -2.71 -1.38 10.81
N ALA A 90 -1.80 -0.54 10.32
CA ALA A 90 -1.87 0.92 10.53
C ALA A 90 -3.15 1.51 9.90
N GLN A 91 -3.45 1.17 8.64
CA GLN A 91 -4.67 1.60 7.94
C GLN A 91 -5.96 1.11 8.62
N GLU A 92 -5.94 -0.06 9.26
CA GLU A 92 -7.09 -0.60 10.00
C GLU A 92 -7.27 0.06 11.37
N ALA A 93 -6.21 0.57 11.98
CA ALA A 93 -6.26 1.22 13.29
C ALA A 93 -6.68 2.71 13.22
N GLU A 94 -6.34 3.40 12.13
CA GLU A 94 -6.62 4.83 11.95
C GLU A 94 -8.12 5.20 12.06
N PRO A 95 -9.08 4.46 11.48
CA PRO A 95 -10.50 4.80 11.58
C PRO A 95 -11.05 4.84 13.02
N ALA A 96 -10.52 4.01 13.92
CA ALA A 96 -10.95 3.99 15.32
C ALA A 96 -10.46 5.24 16.07
N HIS A 97 -9.23 5.66 15.79
CA HIS A 97 -8.67 6.90 16.33
C HIS A 97 -9.41 8.12 15.78
N GLU A 98 -9.72 8.11 14.49
CA GLU A 98 -10.46 9.16 13.82
C GLU A 98 -11.88 9.31 14.40
N GLN A 99 -12.58 8.20 14.62
CA GLN A 99 -13.89 8.24 15.26
C GLN A 99 -13.83 8.86 16.66
N GLN A 100 -12.77 8.60 17.43
CA GLN A 100 -12.60 9.21 18.75
C GLN A 100 -12.40 10.74 18.67
N GLN A 101 -11.65 11.23 17.69
CA GLN A 101 -11.45 12.68 17.47
C GLN A 101 -12.78 13.35 17.08
N LEU A 102 -13.50 12.75 16.13
CA LEU A 102 -14.83 13.17 15.70
C LEU A 102 -15.84 13.25 16.85
N ASP A 103 -15.76 12.32 17.82
CA ASP A 103 -16.63 12.32 19.00
C ASP A 103 -16.21 13.34 20.07
N THR A 104 -14.91 13.67 20.14
CA THR A 104 -14.34 14.52 21.21
C THR A 104 -14.35 16.00 20.84
N ASP A 105 -13.95 16.36 19.62
CA ASP A 105 -13.89 17.74 19.14
C ASP A 105 -14.30 17.89 17.65
N PRO A 106 -15.60 17.74 17.33
CA PRO A 106 -16.08 17.84 15.95
C PRO A 106 -15.83 19.21 15.29
N ALA A 107 -15.68 20.26 16.09
CA ALA A 107 -15.42 21.60 15.57
C ALA A 107 -13.98 21.72 15.06
N HIS A 108 -13.03 21.14 15.79
CA HIS A 108 -11.63 21.05 15.35
C HIS A 108 -11.49 20.28 14.04
N GLU A 109 -12.20 19.17 13.88
CA GLU A 109 -12.14 18.34 12.65
C GLU A 109 -12.68 19.08 11.41
N ILE A 110 -13.70 19.94 11.58
CA ILE A 110 -14.16 20.83 10.50
C ILE A 110 -13.05 21.84 10.14
N ASP A 111 -12.38 22.41 11.13
CA ASP A 111 -11.27 23.35 10.91
C ASP A 111 -10.09 22.65 10.22
N HIS A 112 -9.82 21.40 10.57
CA HIS A 112 -8.76 20.59 9.98
C HIS A 112 -9.01 20.33 8.48
N LEU A 113 -10.17 19.77 8.12
CA LEU A 113 -10.56 19.59 6.72
C LEU A 113 -10.58 20.92 5.95
N THR A 114 -11.05 21.99 6.57
CA THR A 114 -11.00 23.34 5.98
C THR A 114 -9.57 23.73 5.63
N GLY A 115 -8.62 23.49 6.53
CA GLY A 115 -7.20 23.72 6.32
C GLY A 115 -6.61 22.89 5.17
N LEU A 116 -6.97 21.61 5.08
CA LEU A 116 -6.55 20.72 4.00
C LEU A 116 -7.03 21.23 2.63
N PHE A 117 -8.29 21.61 2.51
CA PHE A 117 -8.84 22.17 1.27
C PHE A 117 -8.23 23.53 0.93
N ALA A 118 -8.01 24.38 1.93
CA ALA A 118 -7.36 25.67 1.73
C ALA A 118 -5.91 25.52 1.22
N ALA A 119 -5.17 24.52 1.74
CA ALA A 119 -3.81 24.20 1.28
C ALA A 119 -3.78 23.73 -0.18
N GLN A 120 -4.89 23.20 -0.70
CA GLN A 120 -5.06 22.83 -2.10
C GLN A 120 -5.44 24.02 -3.01
N GLY A 121 -5.51 25.24 -2.45
CA GLY A 121 -5.81 26.46 -3.19
C GLY A 121 -7.30 26.81 -3.24
N ILE A 122 -8.15 26.12 -2.48
CA ILE A 122 -9.56 26.48 -2.33
C ILE A 122 -9.65 27.70 -1.42
N GLU A 123 -10.43 28.71 -1.83
CA GLU A 123 -10.66 29.89 -1.00
C GLU A 123 -11.25 29.50 0.37
N ALA A 124 -10.79 30.11 1.45
CA ALA A 124 -11.06 29.64 2.82
C ALA A 124 -12.56 29.55 3.16
N SER A 125 -13.39 30.50 2.70
CA SER A 125 -14.84 30.45 2.95
C SER A 125 -15.51 29.30 2.19
N LEU A 126 -15.04 28.98 0.97
CA LEU A 126 -15.49 27.83 0.21
C LEU A 126 -14.98 26.50 0.79
N ALA A 127 -13.71 26.46 1.19
CA ALA A 127 -13.10 25.29 1.84
C ALA A 127 -13.89 24.87 3.09
N ARG A 128 -14.30 25.84 3.90
CA ARG A 128 -15.13 25.60 5.08
C ARG A 128 -16.50 25.05 4.73
N GLN A 129 -17.18 25.64 3.75
CA GLN A 129 -18.49 25.15 3.29
C GLN A 129 -18.41 23.71 2.78
N VAL A 130 -17.33 23.36 2.07
CA VAL A 130 -17.09 21.99 1.60
C VAL A 130 -16.85 21.05 2.79
N ALA A 131 -15.98 21.42 3.73
CA ALA A 131 -15.71 20.63 4.93
C ALA A 131 -16.98 20.35 5.76
N GLU A 132 -17.75 21.40 6.06
CA GLU A 132 -19.02 21.28 6.80
C GLU A 132 -20.02 20.37 6.07
N ARG A 133 -20.11 20.48 4.74
CA ARG A 133 -21.04 19.66 3.96
C ARG A 133 -20.66 18.18 3.94
N LEU A 134 -19.36 17.89 3.79
CA LEU A 134 -18.83 16.51 3.80
C LEU A 134 -18.97 15.89 5.19
N MET A 135 -18.66 16.66 6.24
CA MET A 135 -18.85 16.26 7.64
C MET A 135 -20.31 15.98 7.96
N ALA A 136 -21.26 16.75 7.44
CA ALA A 136 -22.68 16.50 7.64
C ALA A 136 -23.20 15.22 6.94
N GLU A 137 -22.53 14.75 5.88
CA GLU A 137 -22.92 13.54 5.15
C GLU A 137 -22.27 12.28 5.73
N SER A 138 -20.95 12.31 5.92
CA SER A 138 -20.21 11.20 6.53
C SER A 138 -18.85 11.69 7.07
N PRO A 139 -18.76 12.02 8.37
CA PRO A 139 -17.53 12.57 8.96
C PRO A 139 -16.32 11.65 8.80
N LEU A 140 -16.50 10.37 9.16
CA LEU A 140 -15.45 9.35 9.10
C LEU A 140 -15.01 9.07 7.66
N ALA A 141 -15.94 9.02 6.70
CA ALA A 141 -15.57 8.81 5.30
C ALA A 141 -14.88 10.03 4.69
N ALA A 142 -15.21 11.25 5.15
CA ALA A 142 -14.54 12.47 4.73
C ALA A 142 -13.07 12.45 5.19
N HIS A 143 -12.81 12.18 6.47
CA HIS A 143 -11.45 12.11 7.02
C HIS A 143 -10.66 10.93 6.44
N ALA A 144 -11.27 9.74 6.34
CA ALA A 144 -10.63 8.59 5.73
C ALA A 144 -10.13 8.88 4.29
N ARG A 145 -10.92 9.61 3.50
CA ARG A 145 -10.60 9.91 2.11
C ARG A 145 -9.67 11.10 1.94
N TYR A 146 -9.95 12.21 2.62
CA TYR A 146 -9.27 13.49 2.36
C TYR A 146 -8.09 13.77 3.27
N GLU A 147 -8.06 13.16 4.46
CA GLU A 147 -6.94 13.26 5.38
C GLU A 147 -6.06 12.03 5.32
N LEU A 148 -6.63 10.83 5.54
CA LEU A 148 -5.86 9.59 5.66
C LEU A 148 -5.49 8.99 4.31
N GLY A 149 -6.17 9.39 3.22
CA GLY A 149 -5.96 8.81 1.89
C GLY A 149 -6.28 7.32 1.80
N ILE A 150 -7.09 6.80 2.74
CA ILE A 150 -7.51 5.41 2.81
C ILE A 150 -8.80 5.25 2.01
N ASP A 151 -8.78 4.35 1.03
CA ASP A 151 -10.00 3.83 0.41
C ASP A 151 -10.40 2.53 1.13
N PRO A 152 -11.52 2.51 1.89
CA PRO A 152 -11.98 1.29 2.57
C PRO A 152 -12.19 0.10 1.64
N GLY A 153 -12.37 0.34 0.34
CA GLY A 153 -12.53 -0.70 -0.68
C GLY A 153 -11.22 -1.25 -1.26
N GLN A 154 -10.06 -0.65 -0.95
CA GLN A 154 -8.77 -1.03 -1.53
C GLN A 154 -7.64 -1.12 -0.50
N LEU A 155 -7.89 -1.85 0.58
CA LEU A 155 -6.82 -2.19 1.53
C LEU A 155 -5.70 -2.97 0.84
N THR A 156 -4.47 -2.70 1.26
CA THR A 156 -3.29 -3.37 0.72
C THR A 156 -3.37 -4.88 1.01
N ASN A 157 -3.04 -5.70 0.01
CA ASN A 157 -3.02 -7.16 0.14
C ASN A 157 -1.56 -7.66 0.22
N PRO A 158 -1.10 -8.12 1.41
CA PRO A 158 0.27 -8.60 1.62
C PRO A 158 0.66 -9.75 0.69
N TRP A 159 -0.25 -10.67 0.40
CA TRP A 159 0.04 -11.87 -0.39
C TRP A 159 0.42 -11.54 -1.83
N HIS A 160 -0.21 -10.53 -2.43
CA HIS A 160 0.15 -10.12 -3.79
C HIS A 160 1.57 -9.57 -3.88
N ALA A 161 2.00 -8.78 -2.89
CA ALA A 161 3.36 -8.23 -2.85
C ALA A 161 4.40 -9.35 -2.69
N VAL A 162 4.13 -10.31 -1.79
CA VAL A 162 4.96 -11.49 -1.56
C VAL A 162 5.20 -12.29 -2.84
N TRP A 163 4.14 -12.61 -3.60
CA TRP A 163 4.29 -13.42 -4.81
C TRP A 163 5.09 -12.70 -5.89
N VAL A 164 4.87 -11.40 -6.08
CA VAL A 164 5.59 -10.60 -7.07
C VAL A 164 7.07 -10.48 -6.73
N SER A 165 7.40 -10.18 -5.46
CA SER A 165 8.78 -10.01 -5.01
C SER A 165 9.55 -11.33 -5.03
N THR A 166 8.96 -12.40 -4.52
CA THR A 166 9.58 -13.74 -4.47
C THR A 166 9.81 -14.30 -5.86
N ALA A 167 8.85 -14.13 -6.78
CA ALA A 167 9.03 -14.57 -8.17
C ALA A 167 10.15 -13.79 -8.86
N ALA A 168 10.23 -12.47 -8.64
CA ALA A 168 11.31 -11.65 -9.19
C ALA A 168 12.69 -12.06 -8.64
N PHE A 169 12.79 -12.39 -7.35
CA PHE A 169 14.02 -12.91 -6.73
C PHE A 169 14.49 -14.22 -7.38
N VAL A 170 13.59 -15.19 -7.51
CA VAL A 170 13.91 -16.50 -8.10
C VAL A 170 14.29 -16.36 -9.58
N LEU A 171 13.65 -15.46 -10.33
CA LEU A 171 14.01 -15.19 -11.72
C LEU A 171 15.35 -14.45 -11.83
N GLY A 172 15.62 -13.50 -10.95
CA GLY A 172 16.90 -12.79 -10.89
C GLY A 172 18.07 -13.72 -10.58
N HIS A 173 17.87 -14.75 -9.77
CA HIS A 173 18.89 -15.77 -9.49
C HIS A 173 19.39 -16.51 -10.75
N GLN A 174 18.57 -16.60 -11.81
CA GLN A 174 18.91 -17.36 -13.03
C GLN A 174 19.71 -16.56 -14.06
N LEU A 175 20.00 -15.27 -13.78
CA LEU A 175 20.70 -14.33 -14.65
C LEU A 175 22.11 -14.05 -14.11
#